data_AF-A0A9D9KAE5-F1
#
_entry.id   AF-A0A9D9KAE5-F1
#
_cell.length_a   1.000
_cell.length_b   1.000
_cell.length_c   1.000
_cell.angle_alpha   90.00
_cell.angle_beta   90.00
_cell.angle_gamma   90.00
#
_symmetry.space_group_name_H-M   'P 1'
#
loop_
_entity.id
_entity.type
_entity.pdbx_description
1 polymer ?
#
loop_
_entity_poly.entity_id
_entity_poly.type
_entity_poly.pdbx_seq_one_letter_code
_entity_poly.pdbx_strand_id
1 'polypeptide(L)'
;MSGSSLVACAYGPVDEAYNPPSEMPHDRIDRQMGFSNLTRDRLAFQERGLFRNFYSPGDWWARYESNDRGVVRRYLLSYMPSKSPELSVCSTPYSLAWQLAVRALERHGVAATVNDRQEWQLGDVAFPMLGARFGGYQSLRGLSNQILLRYRANPPGQRLTLRQVLGDEFDENLLRDAIQDKVVLVGYVAGDRAKLFDTPYGVQPSVWIHAHAVSHLLSAVLDGRPSVWVLPLWGTFLWVCVGSCLAGGCVIALADRSPLLRFGSIAIVFGVLYQTCAFVFVGGGWLPLVPSMLAVVGTSLLTVKREA
;
A
#
# COMPACT_ATOMS: atom_id res chain seq x y z
N MET A 1 -2.96 21.15 34.19
CA MET A 1 -3.07 21.63 32.80
C MET A 1 -1.68 21.69 32.20
N SER A 2 -1.24 20.65 31.49
CA SER A 2 0.04 20.63 30.78
C SER A 2 -0.27 20.61 29.29
N GLY A 3 -0.45 21.79 28.72
CA GLY A 3 -0.69 22.01 27.30
C GLY A 3 0.52 22.70 26.71
N SER A 4 1.42 21.94 26.10
CA SER A 4 2.47 22.47 25.23
C SER A 4 2.66 21.54 24.03
N SER A 5 1.77 21.64 23.05
CA SER A 5 2.03 21.12 21.71
C SER A 5 2.28 22.30 20.78
N LEU A 6 3.55 22.64 20.60
CA LEU A 6 4.01 23.54 19.56
C LEU A 6 5.08 22.79 18.76
N VAL A 7 4.66 22.19 17.64
CA VAL A 7 5.56 21.66 16.63
C VAL A 7 5.41 22.57 15.42
N ALA A 8 6.42 23.40 15.17
CA ALA A 8 6.51 24.21 13.96
C ALA A 8 7.61 23.66 13.06
N CYS A 9 7.19 22.89 12.05
CA CYS A 9 7.87 22.77 10.77
C CYS A 9 6.77 22.93 9.71
N ALA A 10 6.73 24.10 9.06
CA ALA A 10 5.90 24.36 7.90
C ALA A 10 6.73 24.12 6.63
N TYR A 11 6.14 23.53 5.59
CA TYR A 11 6.64 23.70 4.22
C TYR A 11 5.47 24.01 3.30
N GLY A 12 5.49 25.22 2.76
CA GLY A 12 4.70 25.67 1.61
C GLY A 12 5.66 26.03 0.48
N PRO A 13 5.28 25.74 -0.77
CA PRO A 13 6.13 25.23 -1.85
C PRO A 13 6.70 26.35 -2.72
N VAL A 14 7.54 25.99 -3.68
CA VAL A 14 7.76 26.90 -4.79
C VAL A 14 6.75 26.57 -5.89
N ASP A 15 5.60 27.24 -5.82
CA ASP A 15 4.76 27.56 -6.98
C ASP A 15 5.62 28.25 -8.07
N GLU A 16 5.16 28.27 -9.32
CA GLU A 16 5.77 28.91 -10.52
C GLU A 16 6.11 30.42 -10.39
N ALA A 17 5.98 31.02 -9.21
CA ALA A 17 6.33 32.41 -8.91
C ALA A 17 7.74 32.61 -8.30
N TYR A 18 8.51 31.54 -8.09
CA TYR A 18 9.89 31.62 -7.63
C TYR A 18 10.73 30.60 -8.43
N ASN A 19 11.24 30.99 -9.59
CA ASN A 19 12.24 30.15 -10.23
C ASN A 19 13.50 30.09 -9.34
N PRO A 20 14.11 28.91 -9.14
CA PRO A 20 15.44 28.84 -8.54
C PRO A 20 16.43 29.61 -9.42
N PRO A 21 17.48 30.23 -8.83
CA PRO A 21 18.52 30.86 -9.63
C PRO A 21 19.09 29.85 -10.62
N SER A 22 19.39 30.32 -11.84
CA SER A 22 19.74 29.53 -13.03
C SER A 22 20.99 28.64 -12.92
N GLU A 23 21.54 28.50 -11.72
CA GLU A 23 22.84 27.91 -11.42
C GLU A 23 22.72 26.60 -10.63
N MET A 24 21.50 26.14 -10.30
CA MET A 24 21.33 24.90 -9.51
C MET A 24 21.20 23.65 -10.40
N PRO A 25 22.09 22.64 -10.27
CA PRO A 25 22.05 21.43 -11.09
C PRO A 25 20.86 20.52 -10.77
N HIS A 26 20.37 19.81 -11.80
CA HIS A 26 19.18 18.96 -11.77
C HIS A 26 19.26 17.68 -10.90
N ASP A 27 20.36 17.44 -10.19
CA ASP A 27 20.60 16.22 -9.43
C ASP A 27 20.07 16.24 -7.98
N ARG A 28 19.53 17.38 -7.51
CA ARG A 28 19.09 17.57 -6.12
C ARG A 28 17.57 17.47 -5.86
N ILE A 29 16.82 16.83 -6.76
CA ILE A 29 15.35 16.69 -6.59
C ILE A 29 14.91 15.30 -6.12
N ASP A 30 15.74 14.27 -6.26
CA ASP A 30 15.28 12.92 -5.99
C ASP A 30 15.68 12.40 -4.61
N ARG A 31 14.61 12.24 -3.82
CA ARG A 31 14.46 11.51 -2.56
C ARG A 31 14.51 12.42 -1.34
N GLN A 32 13.31 12.58 -0.76
CA GLN A 32 13.03 13.06 0.58
C GLN A 32 11.75 12.32 1.02
N MET A 33 11.65 11.85 2.26
CA MET A 33 10.37 11.46 2.87
C MET A 33 10.01 12.52 3.93
N GLY A 34 9.31 13.57 3.51
CA GLY A 34 8.68 14.51 4.43
C GLY A 34 7.48 13.90 5.16
N PHE A 35 6.99 14.61 6.17
CA PHE A 35 5.84 14.23 7.01
C PHE A 35 4.59 13.73 6.25
N SER A 36 4.36 14.24 5.04
CA SER A 36 3.25 13.90 4.13
C SER A 36 3.67 13.11 2.88
N ASN A 37 4.91 12.63 2.79
CA ASN A 37 5.34 11.85 1.63
C ASN A 37 4.83 10.41 1.72
N LEU A 38 4.46 9.86 0.56
CA LEU A 38 3.92 8.52 0.41
C LEU A 38 4.98 7.56 -0.10
N THR A 39 4.99 6.34 0.46
CA THR A 39 5.87 5.27 0.01
C THR A 39 5.40 4.77 -1.36
N ARG A 40 6.20 5.03 -2.39
CA ARG A 40 5.94 4.52 -3.75
C ARG A 40 6.50 3.11 -3.91
N ASP A 41 5.70 2.24 -4.50
CA ASP A 41 6.17 0.96 -5.02
C ASP A 41 6.84 1.22 -6.37
N ARG A 42 8.14 0.91 -6.46
CA ARG A 42 8.79 0.78 -7.76
C ARG A 42 8.24 -0.49 -8.40
N LEU A 43 7.57 -0.36 -9.54
CA LEU A 43 7.41 -1.50 -10.44
C LEU A 43 8.82 -1.95 -10.81
N ALA A 44 9.22 -3.14 -10.34
CA ALA A 44 10.52 -3.73 -10.65
C ALA A 44 10.69 -4.09 -12.14
N PHE A 45 9.76 -3.69 -13.01
CA PHE A 45 9.70 -4.07 -14.41
C PHE A 45 10.30 -3.05 -15.39
N GLN A 46 10.76 -1.88 -14.94
CA GLN A 46 11.21 -0.80 -15.84
C GLN A 46 12.73 -0.64 -16.01
N GLU A 47 13.57 -1.60 -15.60
CA GLU A 47 15.03 -1.48 -15.81
C GLU A 47 15.77 -2.79 -16.18
N ARG A 48 15.14 -3.72 -16.91
CA ARG A 48 15.91 -4.76 -17.62
C ARG A 48 15.43 -4.87 -19.06
N GLY A 49 16.20 -4.23 -19.94
CA GLY A 49 15.87 -4.04 -21.35
C GLY A 49 15.75 -5.34 -22.13
N LEU A 50 14.57 -5.58 -22.70
CA LEU A 50 14.37 -6.55 -23.77
C LEU A 50 13.57 -6.00 -24.96
N PHE A 51 13.01 -4.79 -24.89
CA PHE A 51 12.34 -4.15 -26.03
C PHE A 51 12.60 -2.63 -26.09
N ARG A 52 13.87 -2.22 -26.18
CA ARG A 52 14.23 -0.87 -26.63
C ARG A 52 14.76 -1.00 -28.05
N ASN A 53 13.90 -0.78 -29.04
CA ASN A 53 14.28 -0.24 -30.34
C ASN A 53 13.03 0.23 -31.08
N PHE A 54 13.21 1.33 -31.83
CA PHE A 54 12.23 2.22 -32.45
C PHE A 54 11.60 3.22 -31.49
N TYR A 55 12.24 4.38 -31.33
CA TYR A 55 11.73 5.66 -31.85
C TYR A 55 12.81 6.76 -31.79
N SER A 56 12.67 7.70 -32.72
CA SER A 56 13.60 8.72 -33.21
C SER A 56 14.12 9.71 -32.14
N PRO A 57 15.36 10.23 -32.25
CA PRO A 57 15.86 11.30 -31.39
C PRO A 57 15.28 12.65 -31.82
N GLY A 58 14.30 13.17 -31.08
CA GLY A 58 13.71 14.48 -31.35
C GLY A 58 12.79 15.03 -30.25
N ASP A 59 12.18 14.18 -29.44
CA ASP A 59 11.14 14.62 -28.49
C ASP A 59 11.65 14.75 -27.05
N TRP A 60 12.49 15.76 -26.81
CA TRP A 60 12.92 16.11 -25.44
C TRP A 60 11.81 16.79 -24.62
N TRP A 61 10.74 17.26 -25.25
CA TRP A 61 9.54 17.81 -24.58
C TRP A 61 8.48 16.72 -24.26
N ALA A 62 8.51 15.57 -24.94
CA ALA A 62 7.68 14.41 -24.55
C ALA A 62 8.13 13.75 -23.23
N ARG A 63 9.21 14.24 -22.62
CA ARG A 63 9.72 13.79 -21.32
C ARG A 63 9.01 14.44 -20.12
N TYR A 64 8.27 15.53 -20.34
CA TYR A 64 7.58 16.25 -19.25
C TYR A 64 6.14 15.78 -19.01
N GLU A 65 5.65 14.83 -19.81
CA GLU A 65 4.26 14.36 -19.76
C GLU A 65 4.15 12.83 -19.72
N SER A 66 5.16 12.14 -19.21
CA SER A 66 4.96 10.75 -18.77
C SER A 66 4.35 10.77 -17.36
N ASN A 67 3.06 10.46 -17.28
CA ASN A 67 2.29 10.09 -16.10
C ASN A 67 3.00 9.02 -15.22
N ASP A 68 4.12 9.32 -14.56
CA ASP A 68 4.69 8.43 -13.54
C ASP A 68 3.94 8.64 -12.22
N ARG A 69 2.64 8.34 -12.27
CA ARG A 69 1.78 8.25 -11.09
C ARG A 69 2.27 7.04 -10.30
N GLY A 70 3.24 7.25 -9.42
CA GLY A 70 3.79 6.17 -8.60
C GLY A 70 2.69 5.39 -7.88
N VAL A 71 2.82 4.06 -7.85
CA VAL A 71 1.84 3.19 -7.19
C VAL A 71 2.04 3.25 -5.67
N VAL A 72 0.98 3.45 -4.90
CA VAL A 72 1.05 3.46 -3.43
C VAL A 72 0.23 2.30 -2.87
N ARG A 73 0.90 1.28 -2.35
CA ARG A 73 0.26 0.17 -1.61
C ARG A 73 0.78 0.01 -0.18
N ARG A 74 1.95 0.55 0.10
CA ARG A 74 2.56 0.55 1.43
C ARG A 74 2.46 1.93 2.04
N TYR A 75 2.36 1.98 3.35
CA TYR A 75 2.32 3.23 4.09
C TYR A 75 3.35 3.20 5.22
N LEU A 76 4.13 4.28 5.33
CA LEU A 76 5.15 4.44 6.37
C LEU A 76 4.50 4.87 7.68
N LEU A 77 4.75 4.14 8.77
CA LEU A 77 4.32 4.53 10.11
C LEU A 77 5.43 5.31 10.81
N SER A 78 6.61 4.70 10.88
CA SER A 78 7.79 5.34 11.46
C SER A 78 9.09 4.87 10.81
N TYR A 79 10.14 5.67 10.95
CA TYR A 79 11.50 5.32 10.55
C TYR A 79 12.50 5.93 11.53
N MET A 80 13.75 5.51 11.44
CA MET A 80 14.85 6.13 12.18
C MET A 80 15.48 7.23 11.32
N PRO A 81 15.35 8.52 11.69
CA PRO A 81 15.98 9.64 10.98
C PRO A 81 17.47 9.46 10.71
N SER A 82 18.21 8.95 11.71
CA SER A 82 19.66 8.74 11.63
C SER A 82 20.10 7.67 10.63
N LYS A 83 19.18 6.79 10.22
CA LYS A 83 19.39 5.74 9.20
C LYS A 83 18.80 6.12 7.84
N SER A 84 18.24 7.32 7.74
CA SER A 84 17.74 7.85 6.48
C SER A 84 18.94 8.18 5.57
N PRO A 85 18.92 7.78 4.28
CA PRO A 85 19.92 8.23 3.32
C PRO A 85 19.86 9.74 3.06
N GLU A 86 18.77 10.39 3.48
CA GLU A 86 18.58 11.83 3.42
C GLU A 86 18.53 12.44 4.81
N LEU A 87 19.47 13.35 5.06
CA LEU A 87 19.49 14.23 6.22
C LEU A 87 18.58 15.43 5.94
N SER A 88 17.36 15.41 6.48
CA SER A 88 16.45 16.58 6.45
C SER A 88 16.53 17.34 7.77
N VAL A 89 16.63 18.66 7.71
CA VAL A 89 16.56 19.57 8.88
C VAL A 89 15.25 19.39 9.65
N CYS A 90 14.16 19.03 8.96
CA CYS A 90 12.86 18.74 9.53
C CYS A 90 12.54 17.23 9.44
N SER A 91 13.35 16.38 10.07
CA SER A 91 13.07 14.94 10.10
C SER A 91 12.00 14.62 11.15
N THR A 92 10.84 14.14 10.70
CA THR A 92 9.81 13.62 11.60
C THR A 92 9.91 12.10 11.66
N PRO A 93 10.19 11.46 12.81
CA PRO A 93 10.30 10.00 12.89
C PRO A 93 8.99 9.26 12.59
N TYR A 94 7.86 9.99 12.58
CA TYR A 94 6.51 9.46 12.37
C TYR A 94 5.80 10.17 11.22
N SER A 95 5.01 9.42 10.45
CA SER A 95 4.21 9.98 9.37
C SER A 95 2.94 10.69 9.85
N LEU A 96 2.34 11.53 8.97
CA LEU A 96 1.09 12.23 9.24
C LEU A 96 -0.04 11.32 9.73
N ALA A 97 -0.35 10.27 9.00
CA ALA A 97 -1.46 9.38 9.38
C ALA A 97 -1.22 8.65 10.71
N TRP A 98 0.04 8.30 11.03
CA TRP A 98 0.37 7.71 12.33
C TRP A 98 0.08 8.69 13.46
N GLN A 99 0.58 9.92 13.37
CA GLN A 99 0.38 10.94 14.42
C GLN A 99 -1.11 11.26 14.61
N LEU A 100 -1.87 11.37 13.53
CA LEU A 100 -3.31 11.60 13.59
C LEU A 100 -4.07 10.43 14.23
N ALA A 101 -3.75 9.20 13.84
CA ALA A 101 -4.42 8.02 14.37
C ALA A 101 -4.12 7.83 15.86
N VAL A 102 -2.85 7.93 16.27
CA VAL A 102 -2.45 7.81 17.69
C VAL A 102 -3.14 8.88 18.53
N ARG A 103 -3.11 10.14 18.10
CA ARG A 103 -3.77 11.24 18.83
C ARG A 103 -5.29 11.06 18.94
N ALA A 104 -5.93 10.48 17.94
CA ALA A 104 -7.36 10.18 17.99
C ALA A 104 -7.67 9.01 18.94
N LEU A 105 -6.81 7.98 18.94
CA LEU A 105 -6.91 6.81 19.82
C LEU A 105 -6.63 7.13 21.29
N GLU A 106 -5.73 8.07 21.57
CA GLU A 106 -5.47 8.55 22.94
C GLU A 106 -6.74 9.12 23.60
N ARG A 107 -7.60 9.80 22.83
CA ARG A 107 -8.90 10.30 23.33
C ARG A 107 -9.87 9.17 23.69
N HIS A 108 -9.66 7.98 23.12
CA HIS A 108 -10.41 6.76 23.41
C HIS A 108 -9.72 5.88 24.46
N GLY A 109 -8.69 6.39 25.15
CA GLY A 109 -7.94 5.65 26.17
C GLY A 109 -7.00 4.57 25.62
N VAL A 110 -6.72 4.58 24.32
CA VAL A 110 -5.82 3.63 23.68
C VAL A 110 -4.42 4.24 23.56
N ALA A 111 -3.43 3.58 24.18
CA ALA A 111 -2.02 3.98 24.10
C ALA A 111 -1.29 3.30 22.94
N ALA A 112 -0.29 3.99 22.41
CA ALA A 112 0.68 3.42 21.48
C ALA A 112 1.92 2.91 22.22
N THR A 113 2.23 1.62 22.07
CA THR A 113 3.37 0.95 22.70
C THR A 113 4.17 0.17 21.68
N VAL A 114 5.29 -0.41 22.12
CA VAL A 114 6.09 -1.34 21.32
C VAL A 114 6.10 -2.67 22.07
N ASN A 115 5.76 -3.76 21.37
CA ASN A 115 5.70 -5.10 21.98
C ASN A 115 7.10 -5.74 22.05
N ASP A 116 7.19 -6.93 22.66
CA ASP A 116 8.44 -7.70 22.78
C ASP A 116 9.07 -8.07 21.42
N ARG A 117 8.27 -8.08 20.35
CA ARG A 117 8.72 -8.32 18.97
C ARG A 117 9.22 -7.07 18.26
N GLN A 118 9.32 -5.94 18.98
CA GLN A 118 9.72 -4.63 18.43
C GLN A 118 8.74 -4.11 17.37
N GLU A 119 7.46 -4.49 17.47
CA GLU A 119 6.39 -4.04 16.59
C GLU A 119 5.55 -2.98 17.28
N TRP A 120 5.00 -2.05 16.50
CA TRP A 120 4.04 -1.07 17.01
C TRP A 120 2.76 -1.77 17.46
N GLN A 121 2.28 -1.40 18.63
CA GLN A 121 1.05 -1.91 19.20
C GLN A 121 0.15 -0.73 19.59
N LEU A 122 -1.11 -0.76 19.14
CA LEU A 122 -2.15 0.20 19.51
C LEU A 122 -3.23 -0.56 20.27
N GLY A 123 -3.25 -0.43 21.60
CA GLY A 123 -4.06 -1.28 22.47
C GLY A 123 -3.69 -2.76 22.30
N ASP A 124 -4.64 -3.60 21.89
CA ASP A 124 -4.41 -5.03 21.66
C ASP A 124 -3.97 -5.39 20.23
N VAL A 125 -3.89 -4.39 19.34
CA VAL A 125 -3.63 -4.62 17.91
C VAL A 125 -2.17 -4.32 17.58
N ALA A 126 -1.45 -5.34 17.13
CA ALA A 126 -0.09 -5.21 16.63
C ALA A 126 -0.05 -4.87 15.12
N PHE A 127 0.87 -3.99 14.74
CA PHE A 127 1.20 -3.63 13.37
C PHE A 127 2.59 -4.16 13.04
N PRO A 128 2.69 -5.41 12.55
CA PRO A 128 3.96 -6.03 12.27
C PRO A 128 4.68 -5.27 11.15
N MET A 129 5.99 -5.13 11.31
CA MET A 129 6.82 -4.51 10.30
C MET A 129 6.86 -5.37 9.03
N LEU A 130 6.77 -4.72 7.86
CA LEU A 130 7.01 -5.41 6.59
C LEU A 130 8.46 -5.91 6.52
N GLY A 131 8.63 -7.22 6.71
CA GLY A 131 9.91 -7.90 6.58
C GLY A 131 10.49 -7.83 5.18
N ALA A 132 11.75 -8.21 5.02
CA ALA A 132 12.44 -8.20 3.73
C ALA A 132 11.67 -8.97 2.63
N ARG A 133 10.99 -10.05 3.05
CA ARG A 133 10.06 -10.83 2.24
C ARG A 133 8.67 -10.75 2.85
N PHE A 134 7.71 -10.26 2.09
CA PHE A 134 6.31 -10.14 2.48
C PHE A 134 5.41 -10.35 1.25
N GLY A 135 4.81 -11.53 1.12
CA GLY A 135 3.96 -11.85 -0.03
C GLY A 135 4.69 -11.64 -1.36
N GLY A 136 4.14 -10.79 -2.24
CA GLY A 136 4.78 -10.43 -3.51
C GLY A 136 6.02 -9.54 -3.38
N TYR A 137 6.28 -8.93 -2.22
CA TYR A 137 7.47 -8.10 -2.00
C TYR A 137 8.64 -8.98 -1.55
N GLN A 138 9.70 -9.07 -2.36
CA GLN A 138 10.83 -9.96 -2.11
C GLN A 138 12.13 -9.25 -1.72
N SER A 139 12.18 -7.92 -1.88
CA SER A 139 13.41 -7.11 -1.71
C SER A 139 13.16 -5.84 -0.90
N LEU A 140 12.36 -5.93 0.16
CA LEU A 140 12.21 -4.80 1.08
C LEU A 140 13.47 -4.67 1.93
N ARG A 141 13.94 -3.43 2.13
CA ARG A 141 15.15 -3.18 2.93
C ARG A 141 14.93 -3.43 4.42
N GLY A 142 13.68 -3.45 4.89
CA GLY A 142 13.37 -3.66 6.31
C GLY A 142 14.00 -2.62 7.23
N LEU A 143 14.13 -1.36 6.79
CA LEU A 143 14.76 -0.28 7.56
C LEU A 143 13.74 0.70 8.17
N SER A 144 12.44 0.45 7.99
CA SER A 144 11.37 1.35 8.42
C SER A 144 10.09 0.57 8.72
N ASN A 145 9.33 1.03 9.71
CA ASN A 145 8.04 0.46 10.05
C ASN A 145 7.03 0.88 8.99
N GLN A 146 6.75 -0.04 8.07
CA GLN A 146 5.76 0.12 7.02
C GLN A 146 4.70 -0.95 7.18
N ILE A 147 3.49 -0.64 6.72
CA ILE A 147 2.38 -1.58 6.62
C ILE A 147 1.85 -1.62 5.19
N LEU A 148 1.16 -2.70 4.80
CA LEU A 148 0.33 -2.69 3.62
C LEU A 148 -0.99 -2.02 3.93
N LEU A 149 -1.34 -1.04 3.10
CA LEU A 149 -2.54 -0.25 3.28
C LEU A 149 -3.76 -1.03 2.78
N ARG A 150 -4.73 -1.22 3.68
CA ARG A 150 -6.00 -1.86 3.33
C ARG A 150 -7.03 -0.82 2.87
N TYR A 151 -6.92 -0.46 1.59
CA TYR A 151 -7.84 0.47 0.93
C TYR A 151 -9.31 0.02 1.05
N ARG A 152 -10.22 0.99 1.02
CA ARG A 152 -11.66 0.79 0.94
C ARG A 152 -12.12 1.14 -0.47
N ALA A 153 -13.10 0.41 -0.99
CA ALA A 153 -13.71 0.75 -2.28
C ALA A 153 -14.41 2.12 -2.22
N ASN A 154 -15.08 2.39 -1.09
CA ASN A 154 -15.67 3.70 -0.81
C ASN A 154 -14.64 4.63 -0.16
N PRO A 155 -14.76 5.95 -0.34
CA PRO A 155 -13.95 6.92 0.37
C PRO A 155 -13.99 6.69 1.89
N PRO A 156 -12.86 6.83 2.61
CA PRO A 156 -12.75 6.56 4.04
C PRO A 156 -13.48 7.58 4.93
N GLY A 157 -14.13 8.59 4.34
CA GLY A 157 -14.87 9.63 5.04
C GLY A 157 -15.62 10.55 4.07
N GLN A 158 -16.33 11.52 4.64
CA GLN A 158 -17.07 12.54 3.89
C GLN A 158 -16.12 13.57 3.27
N ARG A 159 -16.42 14.01 2.05
CA ARG A 159 -15.70 15.10 1.37
C ARG A 159 -16.50 16.40 1.51
N LEU A 160 -15.86 17.43 2.05
CA LEU A 160 -16.37 18.80 2.03
C LEU A 160 -15.40 19.67 1.22
N THR A 161 -15.94 20.53 0.36
CA THR A 161 -15.12 21.50 -0.37
C THR A 161 -14.90 22.76 0.49
N LEU A 162 -13.78 23.44 0.30
CA LEU A 162 -13.51 24.68 1.04
C LEU A 162 -14.61 25.74 0.79
N ARG A 163 -15.19 25.78 -0.42
CA ARG A 163 -16.32 26.66 -0.73
C ARG A 163 -17.57 26.34 0.09
N GLN A 164 -17.89 25.06 0.28
CA GLN A 164 -18.99 24.65 1.14
C GLN A 164 -18.75 24.99 2.61
N VAL A 165 -17.50 24.91 3.08
CA VAL A 165 -17.19 25.23 4.48
C VAL A 165 -17.15 26.74 4.74
N LEU A 166 -16.71 27.54 3.76
CA LEU A 166 -16.57 28.99 3.89
C LEU A 166 -17.80 29.78 3.41
N GLY A 167 -18.70 29.15 2.67
CA GLY A 167 -19.94 29.77 2.20
C GLY A 167 -21.10 29.49 3.16
N ASP A 168 -22.09 30.38 3.17
CA ASP A 168 -23.35 30.20 3.94
C ASP A 168 -24.26 29.10 3.35
N GLU A 169 -23.75 28.28 2.43
CA GLU A 169 -24.50 27.22 1.74
C GLU A 169 -24.61 25.92 2.55
N PHE A 170 -23.89 25.80 3.67
CA PHE A 170 -23.86 24.58 4.47
C PHE A 170 -24.50 24.81 5.84
N ASP A 171 -25.51 24.00 6.17
CA ASP A 171 -26.16 24.02 7.49
C ASP A 171 -25.11 23.81 8.60
N GLU A 172 -25.04 24.76 9.54
CA GLU A 172 -24.07 24.75 10.64
C GLU A 172 -24.13 23.46 11.47
N ASN A 173 -25.32 22.88 11.63
CA ASN A 173 -25.50 21.64 12.37
C ASN A 173 -24.90 20.45 11.61
N LEU A 174 -25.12 20.39 10.29
CA LEU A 174 -24.52 19.35 9.45
C LEU A 174 -22.99 19.49 9.41
N LEU A 175 -22.45 20.71 9.39
CA LEU A 175 -21.01 20.94 9.40
C LEU A 175 -20.40 20.50 10.73
N ARG A 176 -21.06 20.85 11.85
CA ARG A 176 -20.67 20.41 13.18
C ARG A 176 -20.64 18.88 13.25
N ASP A 177 -21.70 18.22 12.82
CA ASP A 177 -21.77 16.74 12.79
C ASP A 177 -20.70 16.13 11.89
N ALA A 178 -20.33 16.79 10.80
CA ALA A 178 -19.29 16.33 9.87
C ALA A 178 -17.85 16.45 10.43
N ILE A 179 -17.60 17.34 11.39
CA ILE A 179 -16.26 17.66 11.91
C ILE A 179 -16.05 17.15 13.35
N GLN A 180 -17.11 17.19 14.17
CA GLN A 180 -17.02 16.86 15.58
C GLN A 180 -16.58 15.41 15.79
N ASP A 181 -15.62 15.22 16.70
CA ASP A 181 -15.03 13.93 17.07
C ASP A 181 -14.46 13.11 15.90
N LYS A 182 -14.17 13.77 14.78
CA LYS A 182 -13.61 13.18 13.56
C LYS A 182 -12.20 13.69 13.30
N VAL A 183 -11.40 12.86 12.61
CA VAL A 183 -10.13 13.31 12.05
C VAL A 183 -10.41 14.05 10.75
N VAL A 184 -10.13 15.35 10.72
CA VAL A 184 -10.29 16.19 9.53
C VAL A 184 -8.96 16.36 8.82
N LEU A 185 -8.94 15.99 7.53
CA LEU A 185 -7.80 16.17 6.64
C LEU A 185 -8.13 17.24 5.61
N VAL A 186 -7.27 18.25 5.51
CA VAL A 186 -7.40 19.33 4.54
C VAL A 186 -6.31 19.19 3.49
N GLY A 187 -6.69 19.19 2.22
CA GLY A 187 -5.74 19.04 1.12
C GLY A 187 -6.36 19.21 -0.26
N TYR A 188 -5.50 19.30 -1.27
CA TYR A 188 -5.90 19.42 -2.66
C TYR A 188 -6.33 18.07 -3.23
N VAL A 189 -7.49 18.05 -3.90
CA VAL A 189 -8.08 16.86 -4.52
C VAL A 189 -8.20 16.97 -6.04
N ALA A 190 -8.00 18.16 -6.60
CA ALA A 190 -8.06 18.45 -8.03
C ALA A 190 -7.18 19.68 -8.36
N GLY A 191 -6.88 19.87 -9.64
CA GLY A 191 -6.00 20.93 -10.16
C GLY A 191 -4.51 20.59 -10.01
N ASP A 192 -3.65 21.47 -10.51
CA ASP A 192 -2.21 21.21 -10.68
C ASP A 192 -1.46 21.00 -9.35
N ARG A 193 -2.05 21.47 -8.24
CA ARG A 193 -1.51 21.27 -6.88
C ARG A 193 -1.86 19.91 -6.27
N ALA A 194 -2.77 19.14 -6.86
CA ALA A 194 -3.14 17.83 -6.37
C ALA A 194 -2.11 16.77 -6.81
N LYS A 195 -1.39 16.20 -5.84
CA LYS A 195 -0.50 15.06 -6.10
C LYS A 195 -1.33 13.78 -6.23
N LEU A 196 -1.37 13.22 -7.43
CA LEU A 196 -2.12 12.01 -7.76
C LEU A 196 -1.21 10.78 -7.76
N PHE A 197 -1.75 9.65 -7.31
CA PHE A 197 -1.04 8.37 -7.22
C PHE A 197 -1.95 7.23 -7.67
N ASP A 198 -1.36 6.18 -8.21
CA ASP A 198 -2.08 4.96 -8.56
C ASP A 198 -2.32 4.10 -7.31
N THR A 199 -3.58 3.72 -7.09
CA THR A 199 -4.00 2.82 -6.00
C THR A 199 -4.80 1.64 -6.56
N PRO A 200 -5.05 0.58 -5.76
CA PRO A 200 -5.86 -0.55 -6.19
C PRO A 200 -7.28 -0.19 -6.65
N TYR A 201 -7.78 1.00 -6.29
CA TYR A 201 -9.10 1.50 -6.68
C TYR A 201 -9.02 2.66 -7.69
N GLY A 202 -7.89 2.79 -8.40
CA GLY A 202 -7.67 3.81 -9.42
C GLY A 202 -6.82 4.98 -8.92
N VAL A 203 -6.88 6.09 -9.65
CA VAL A 203 -6.07 7.28 -9.35
C VAL A 203 -6.68 8.03 -8.17
N GLN A 204 -5.91 8.25 -7.11
CA GLN A 204 -6.35 8.99 -5.93
C GLN A 204 -5.38 10.12 -5.55
N PRO A 205 -5.90 11.29 -5.13
CA PRO A 205 -5.09 12.34 -4.50
C PRO A 205 -4.42 11.88 -3.20
N SER A 206 -3.25 12.44 -2.89
CA SER A 206 -2.47 12.09 -1.69
C SER A 206 -3.26 12.20 -0.38
N VAL A 207 -4.11 13.23 -0.25
CA VAL A 207 -4.94 13.44 0.94
C VAL A 207 -5.89 12.25 1.19
N TRP A 208 -6.40 11.63 0.12
CA TRP A 208 -7.25 10.45 0.24
C TRP A 208 -6.46 9.22 0.69
N ILE A 209 -5.20 9.10 0.27
CA ILE A 209 -4.32 8.01 0.70
C ILE A 209 -3.99 8.16 2.19
N HIS A 210 -3.68 9.37 2.65
CA HIS A 210 -3.54 9.63 4.09
C HIS A 210 -4.83 9.33 4.86
N ALA A 211 -6.00 9.67 4.31
CA ALA A 211 -7.28 9.35 4.92
C ALA A 211 -7.52 7.83 4.99
N HIS A 212 -7.15 7.07 3.96
CA HIS A 212 -7.21 5.61 3.99
C HIS A 212 -6.26 5.04 5.05
N ALA A 213 -5.05 5.61 5.22
CA ALA A 213 -4.10 5.19 6.24
C ALA A 213 -4.61 5.45 7.66
N VAL A 214 -5.14 6.64 7.94
CA VAL A 214 -5.79 6.95 9.22
C VAL A 214 -6.96 6.00 9.47
N SER A 215 -7.85 5.85 8.48
CA SER A 215 -9.02 4.96 8.59
C SER A 215 -8.64 3.50 8.79
N HIS A 216 -7.53 3.03 8.21
CA HIS A 216 -7.02 1.68 8.44
C HIS A 216 -6.54 1.53 9.89
N LEU A 217 -5.69 2.44 10.38
CA LEU A 217 -5.19 2.39 11.76
C LEU A 217 -6.34 2.45 12.78
N LEU A 218 -7.28 3.38 12.62
CA LEU A 218 -8.42 3.54 13.52
C LEU A 218 -9.34 2.31 13.50
N SER A 219 -9.77 1.85 12.32
CA SER A 219 -10.68 0.71 12.23
C SER A 219 -10.03 -0.62 12.59
N ALA A 220 -8.70 -0.73 12.48
CA ALA A 220 -8.02 -1.92 12.97
C ALA A 220 -8.17 -2.05 14.49
N VAL A 221 -8.09 -0.92 15.20
CA VAL A 221 -8.15 -0.87 16.67
C VAL A 221 -9.59 -0.83 17.18
N LEU A 222 -10.43 0.06 16.64
CA LEU A 222 -11.79 0.29 17.13
C LEU A 222 -12.81 -0.71 16.58
N ASP A 223 -12.66 -1.13 15.31
CA ASP A 223 -13.61 -1.99 14.62
C ASP A 223 -13.09 -3.44 14.43
N GLY A 224 -11.88 -3.74 14.92
CA GLY A 224 -11.25 -5.05 14.74
C GLY A 224 -10.96 -5.41 13.27
N ARG A 225 -10.86 -4.43 12.37
CA ARG A 225 -10.64 -4.67 10.94
C ARG A 225 -9.24 -5.28 10.71
N PRO A 226 -9.13 -6.50 10.15
CA PRO A 226 -7.82 -7.14 10.05
C PRO A 226 -6.91 -6.41 9.07
N SER A 227 -5.65 -6.25 9.47
CA SER A 227 -4.56 -5.81 8.60
C SER A 227 -4.18 -6.90 7.61
N VAL A 228 -3.52 -6.51 6.50
CA VAL A 228 -3.05 -7.49 5.53
C VAL A 228 -1.93 -8.31 6.14
N TRP A 229 -2.10 -9.63 6.13
CA TRP A 229 -1.12 -10.58 6.65
C TRP A 229 -0.75 -11.60 5.57
N VAL A 230 0.42 -12.19 5.73
CA VAL A 230 0.95 -13.25 4.86
C VAL A 230 1.35 -14.43 5.72
N LEU A 231 1.35 -15.62 5.13
CA LEU A 231 1.94 -16.78 5.78
C LEU A 231 3.44 -16.57 5.94
N PRO A 232 4.05 -17.09 7.02
CA PRO A 232 5.50 -17.20 7.10
C PRO A 232 6.04 -18.03 5.92
N LEU A 233 7.33 -17.93 5.65
CA LEU A 233 7.93 -18.57 4.47
C LEU A 233 7.68 -20.09 4.44
N TRP A 234 7.77 -20.77 5.58
CA TRP A 234 7.47 -22.20 5.70
C TRP A 234 6.00 -22.51 5.43
N GLY A 235 5.07 -21.63 5.85
CA GLY A 235 3.64 -21.79 5.62
C GLY A 235 3.29 -21.58 4.16
N THR A 236 3.93 -20.61 3.51
CA THR A 236 3.84 -20.38 2.05
C THR A 236 4.34 -21.61 1.29
N PHE A 237 5.47 -22.18 1.70
CA PHE A 237 6.01 -23.41 1.11
C PHE A 237 5.04 -24.59 1.27
N LEU A 238 4.54 -24.82 2.48
CA LEU A 238 3.58 -25.89 2.75
C LEU A 238 2.30 -25.73 1.93
N TRP A 239 1.75 -24.51 1.87
CA TRP A 239 0.59 -24.18 1.05
C TRP A 239 0.79 -24.54 -0.42
N VAL A 240 1.92 -24.12 -1.01
CA VAL A 240 2.21 -24.37 -2.43
C VAL A 240 2.50 -25.85 -2.69
N CYS A 241 3.34 -26.50 -1.89
CA CYS A 241 3.73 -27.90 -2.09
C CYS A 241 2.55 -28.86 -1.88
N VAL A 242 1.85 -28.75 -0.75
CA VAL A 242 0.72 -29.65 -0.46
C VAL A 242 -0.41 -29.42 -1.46
N GLY A 243 -0.76 -28.15 -1.73
CA GLY A 243 -1.80 -27.80 -2.68
C GLY A 243 -1.50 -28.30 -4.10
N SER A 244 -0.27 -28.12 -4.58
CA SER A 244 0.13 -28.56 -5.93
C SER A 244 0.26 -30.07 -6.08
N CYS A 245 0.68 -30.79 -5.03
CA CYS A 245 0.71 -32.25 -5.05
C CYS A 245 -0.70 -32.84 -5.11
N LEU A 246 -1.62 -32.37 -4.25
CA LEU A 246 -2.99 -32.86 -4.23
C LEU A 246 -3.73 -32.52 -5.53
N ALA A 247 -3.67 -31.26 -5.95
CA ALA A 247 -4.33 -30.81 -7.17
C ALA A 247 -3.74 -31.44 -8.43
N GLY A 248 -2.41 -31.53 -8.51
CA GLY A 248 -1.72 -32.18 -9.62
C GLY A 248 -2.11 -33.65 -9.74
N GLY A 249 -2.11 -34.39 -8.62
CA GLY A 249 -2.55 -35.78 -8.56
C GLY A 249 -3.99 -35.99 -9.07
N CYS A 250 -4.93 -35.14 -8.65
CA CYS A 250 -6.31 -35.18 -9.14
C CYS A 250 -6.41 -34.93 -10.65
N VAL A 251 -5.65 -33.98 -11.19
CA VAL A 251 -5.65 -33.68 -12.63
C VAL A 251 -5.13 -34.86 -13.44
N ILE A 252 -4.05 -35.50 -13.00
CA ILE A 252 -3.43 -36.65 -13.69
C ILE A 252 -4.36 -37.85 -13.67
N ALA A 253 -4.94 -38.21 -12.52
CA ALA A 253 -5.84 -39.36 -12.40
C ALA A 253 -7.07 -39.25 -13.33
N LEU A 254 -7.46 -38.03 -13.69
CA LEU A 254 -8.56 -37.76 -14.62
C LEU A 254 -8.08 -37.57 -16.07
N ALA A 255 -6.78 -37.37 -16.29
CA ALA A 255 -6.19 -37.14 -17.60
C ALA A 255 -6.24 -38.39 -18.48
N ASP A 256 -6.04 -39.57 -17.89
CA ASP A 256 -6.01 -40.85 -18.61
C ASP A 256 -7.40 -41.30 -19.09
N ARG A 257 -8.46 -40.70 -18.53
CA ARG A 257 -9.85 -41.05 -18.84
C ARG A 257 -10.33 -40.38 -20.12
N SER A 258 -10.07 -39.08 -20.30
CA SER A 258 -10.37 -38.33 -21.53
C SER A 258 -9.74 -36.92 -21.53
N PRO A 259 -9.46 -36.33 -22.70
CA PRO A 259 -8.95 -34.97 -22.79
C PRO A 259 -9.95 -33.93 -22.24
N LEU A 260 -11.26 -34.16 -22.40
CA LEU A 260 -12.30 -33.26 -21.88
C LEU A 260 -12.28 -33.22 -20.34
N LEU A 261 -12.16 -34.39 -19.69
CA LEU A 261 -12.03 -34.48 -18.23
C LEU A 261 -10.73 -33.84 -17.71
N ARG A 262 -9.65 -33.92 -18.48
CA ARG A 262 -8.39 -33.24 -18.17
C ARG A 262 -8.54 -31.72 -18.16
N PHE A 263 -9.10 -31.13 -19.21
CA PHE A 263 -9.29 -29.68 -19.26
C PHE A 263 -10.31 -29.20 -18.23
N GLY A 264 -11.39 -29.97 -18.02
CA GLY A 264 -12.38 -29.71 -16.99
C GLY A 264 -11.78 -29.71 -15.58
N SER A 265 -10.92 -30.69 -15.25
CA SER A 265 -10.30 -30.77 -13.93
C SER A 265 -9.34 -29.62 -13.66
N ILE A 266 -8.55 -29.19 -14.66
CA ILE A 266 -7.67 -28.02 -14.54
C ILE A 266 -8.48 -26.76 -14.25
N ALA A 267 -9.57 -26.54 -15.00
CA ALA A 267 -10.44 -25.39 -14.80
C ALA A 267 -11.05 -25.38 -13.38
N ILE A 268 -11.51 -26.53 -12.90
CA ILE A 268 -12.05 -26.68 -11.54
C ILE A 268 -10.98 -26.38 -10.49
N VAL A 269 -9.77 -26.95 -10.63
CA VAL A 269 -8.67 -26.70 -9.68
C VAL A 269 -8.31 -25.23 -9.61
N PHE A 270 -8.20 -24.55 -10.77
CA PHE A 270 -7.89 -23.13 -10.79
C PHE A 270 -9.02 -22.28 -10.21
N GLY A 271 -10.28 -22.65 -10.48
CA GLY A 271 -11.45 -22.03 -9.89
C GLY A 271 -11.47 -22.16 -8.36
N VAL A 272 -11.25 -23.36 -7.83
CA VAL A 272 -11.19 -23.62 -6.38
C VAL A 272 -10.02 -22.86 -5.73
N LEU A 273 -8.84 -22.87 -6.36
CA LEU A 273 -7.68 -22.15 -5.87
C LEU A 273 -7.94 -20.63 -5.83
N TYR A 274 -8.46 -20.07 -6.92
CA TYR A 274 -8.83 -18.66 -7.00
C TYR A 274 -9.85 -18.30 -5.92
N GLN A 275 -10.93 -19.08 -5.79
CA GLN A 275 -11.98 -18.83 -4.81
C GLN A 275 -11.46 -18.89 -3.38
N THR A 276 -10.56 -19.85 -3.09
CA THR A 276 -9.95 -19.98 -1.76
C THR A 276 -9.04 -18.79 -1.44
N CYS A 277 -8.19 -18.39 -2.39
CA CYS A 277 -7.35 -17.20 -2.21
C CYS A 277 -8.18 -15.92 -2.08
N ALA A 278 -9.25 -15.76 -2.86
CA ALA A 278 -10.15 -14.62 -2.78
C ALA A 278 -10.88 -14.56 -1.42
N PHE A 279 -11.40 -15.70 -0.95
CA PHE A 279 -12.06 -15.80 0.35
C PHE A 279 -11.13 -15.42 1.49
N VAL A 280 -9.89 -15.95 1.50
CA VAL A 280 -8.89 -15.61 2.52
C VAL A 280 -8.46 -14.14 2.44
N PHE A 281 -8.41 -13.56 1.23
CA PHE A 281 -8.09 -12.15 1.02
C PHE A 281 -9.15 -11.20 1.61
N VAL A 282 -10.43 -11.58 1.62
CA VAL A 282 -11.49 -10.83 2.32
C VAL A 282 -11.19 -10.75 3.82
N GLY A 283 -10.60 -11.78 4.41
CA GLY A 283 -10.09 -11.80 5.79
C GLY A 283 -8.74 -11.09 6.00
N GLY A 284 -8.17 -10.45 4.97
CA GLY A 284 -6.86 -9.80 5.01
C GLY A 284 -5.68 -10.73 4.70
N GLY A 285 -5.90 -12.02 4.44
CA GLY A 285 -4.83 -12.95 4.14
C GLY A 285 -4.42 -12.93 2.67
N TRP A 286 -3.15 -12.62 2.40
CA TRP A 286 -2.62 -12.62 1.04
C TRP A 286 -1.86 -13.92 0.73
N LEU A 287 -2.58 -14.90 0.17
CA LEU A 287 -2.03 -16.19 -0.24
C LEU A 287 -1.36 -16.13 -1.63
N PRO A 288 -0.34 -16.98 -1.89
CA PRO A 288 0.46 -16.95 -3.12
C PRO A 288 -0.25 -17.62 -4.31
N LEU A 289 -1.28 -16.97 -4.86
CA LEU A 289 -2.09 -17.50 -5.97
C LEU A 289 -1.25 -17.89 -7.20
N VAL A 290 -0.40 -16.98 -7.69
CA VAL A 290 0.38 -17.20 -8.92
C VAL A 290 1.43 -18.32 -8.74
N PRO A 291 2.25 -18.34 -7.67
CA PRO A 291 3.12 -19.48 -7.40
C PRO A 291 2.37 -20.81 -7.28
N SER A 292 1.19 -20.84 -6.64
CA SER A 292 0.37 -22.04 -6.55
C SER A 292 -0.12 -22.53 -7.92
N MET A 293 -0.60 -21.64 -8.78
CA MET A 293 -1.01 -21.99 -10.16
C MET A 293 0.15 -22.59 -10.96
N LEU A 294 1.33 -21.96 -10.90
CA LEU A 294 2.52 -22.45 -11.59
C LEU A 294 2.97 -23.81 -11.06
N ALA A 295 2.91 -24.02 -9.75
CA ALA A 295 3.25 -25.29 -9.13
C ALA A 295 2.32 -26.41 -9.58
N VAL A 296 1.00 -26.16 -9.67
CA VAL A 296 0.02 -27.12 -10.19
C VAL A 296 0.33 -27.50 -11.64
N VAL A 297 0.63 -26.52 -12.51
CA VAL A 297 1.01 -26.81 -13.90
C VAL A 297 2.29 -27.65 -13.94
N GLY A 298 3.30 -27.30 -13.13
CA GLY A 298 4.55 -28.03 -13.04
C GLY A 298 4.38 -29.47 -12.59
N THR A 299 3.59 -29.73 -11.54
CA THR A 299 3.34 -31.09 -11.04
C THR A 299 2.55 -31.94 -12.04
N SER A 300 1.61 -31.34 -12.78
CA SER A 300 0.89 -32.03 -13.86
C SER A 300 1.74 -32.36 -15.09
N LEU A 301 2.81 -31.61 -15.36
CA LEU A 301 3.71 -31.89 -16.49
C LEU A 301 4.79 -32.93 -16.15
N LEU A 302 5.35 -32.88 -14.94
CA LEU A 302 6.45 -33.76 -14.51
C LEU A 302 6.05 -35.22 -14.37
N THR A 303 4.78 -35.47 -14.02
CA THR A 303 4.20 -36.79 -13.81
C THR A 303 3.83 -37.48 -15.12
N VAL A 304 3.29 -36.74 -16.09
CA VAL A 304 2.99 -37.24 -17.46
C VAL A 304 4.24 -37.78 -18.15
N LYS A 305 5.42 -37.22 -17.88
CA LYS A 305 6.68 -37.65 -18.49
C LYS A 305 7.26 -38.94 -17.89
N ARG A 306 6.72 -39.43 -16.77
CA ARG A 306 7.23 -40.61 -16.07
C ARG A 306 6.56 -41.91 -16.54
N GLU A 307 5.52 -41.81 -17.37
CA GLU A 307 4.72 -42.94 -17.88
C GLU A 307 4.83 -43.13 -19.40
N ALA A 308 5.77 -42.44 -20.06
CA ALA A 308 6.12 -42.63 -21.48
C ALA A 308 7.57 -43.14 -21.61
#